data_AF-A0A535DRX5-F1
#
_entry.id   AF-A0A535DRX5-F1
#
_cell.length_a   1.000
_cell.length_b   1.000
_cell.length_c   1.000
_cell.angle_alpha   90.00
_cell.angle_beta   90.00
_cell.angle_gamma   90.00
#
_symmetry.space_group_name_H-M   'P 1'
#
loop_
_entity.id
_entity.type
_entity.pdbx_description
1 polymer ?
#
loop_
_entity_poly.entity_id
_entity_poly.type
_entity_poly.pdbx_seq_one_letter_code
_entity_poly.pdbx_strand_id
1 'polypeptide(L)'
;MSQQWKRWVAEEFVRVLHEVRLGKPRLEALNDMAQRCGVEELNSFVQAVIQSEQLGSGLVKVLGIQADEIRQKRLMTAQERGARASLKMLIPMVGCIFPTLWVILLGPALILLLHSGVVH
;
A
#
# COMPACT_ATOMS: atom_id res chain seq x y z
N MET A 1 -22.70 28.91 45.46
CA MET A 1 -21.51 28.86 44.58
C MET A 1 -21.45 27.66 43.63
N SER A 2 -22.23 26.58 43.79
CA SER A 2 -22.15 25.39 42.91
C SER A 2 -22.92 25.49 41.58
N GLN A 3 -23.91 26.38 41.46
CA GLN A 3 -24.76 26.52 40.26
C GLN A 3 -24.07 27.25 39.09
N GLN A 4 -23.23 28.23 39.40
CA GLN A 4 -22.52 29.05 38.41
C GLN A 4 -21.48 28.26 37.61
N TRP A 5 -20.80 27.29 38.23
CA TRP A 5 -19.89 26.37 37.53
C TRP A 5 -20.62 25.46 36.53
N LYS A 6 -21.79 24.93 36.89
CA LYS A 6 -22.56 24.09 35.96
C LYS A 6 -23.02 24.85 34.72
N ARG A 7 -23.40 26.13 34.87
CA ARG A 7 -23.79 26.99 33.74
C ARG A 7 -22.63 27.24 32.78
N TRP A 8 -21.46 27.56 33.32
CA TRP A 8 -20.26 27.84 32.53
C TRP A 8 -19.84 26.63 31.65
N VAL A 9 -19.80 25.43 32.23
CA VAL A 9 -19.43 24.21 31.48
C VAL A 9 -20.46 23.91 30.39
N ALA A 10 -21.75 24.09 30.70
CA ALA A 10 -22.82 23.86 29.73
C ALA A 10 -22.71 24.81 28.52
N GLU A 11 -22.42 26.09 28.75
CA GLU A 11 -22.21 27.08 27.68
C GLU A 11 -21.01 26.73 26.79
N GLU A 12 -19.90 26.27 27.38
CA GLU A 12 -18.74 25.82 26.62
C GLU A 12 -19.01 24.56 25.80
N PHE A 13 -19.77 23.59 26.33
CA PHE A 13 -20.20 22.42 25.55
C PHE A 13 -21.12 22.81 24.38
N VAL A 14 -22.01 23.78 24.56
CA VAL A 14 -22.84 24.31 23.47
C VAL A 14 -21.99 24.98 22.41
N ARG A 15 -20.92 25.69 22.81
CA ARG A 15 -19.94 26.28 21.87
C ARG A 15 -19.22 25.20 21.07
N VAL A 16 -18.76 24.12 21.71
CA VAL A 16 -18.17 22.96 21.02
C VAL A 16 -19.13 22.38 19.99
N LEU A 17 -20.38 22.13 20.38
CA LEU A 17 -21.42 21.63 19.47
C LEU A 17 -21.63 22.55 18.27
N HIS A 18 -21.54 23.87 18.46
CA HIS A 18 -21.64 24.85 17.39
C HIS A 18 -20.42 24.80 16.46
N GLU A 19 -19.20 24.78 17.01
CA GLU A 19 -17.95 24.66 16.23
C GLU A 19 -17.94 23.38 15.39
N VAL A 20 -18.39 22.26 15.95
CA VAL A 20 -18.49 20.98 15.22
C VAL A 20 -19.52 21.04 14.09
N ARG A 21 -20.67 21.70 14.30
CA ARG A 21 -21.67 21.92 13.25
C ARG A 21 -21.17 22.80 12.11
N LEU A 22 -20.22 23.70 12.40
CA LEU A 22 -19.55 24.53 11.39
C LEU A 22 -18.44 23.77 10.63
N GLY A 23 -18.26 22.48 10.90
CA GLY A 23 -17.32 21.61 10.19
C GLY A 23 -15.97 21.42 10.88
N LYS A 24 -15.77 21.98 12.09
CA LYS A 24 -14.55 21.75 12.85
C LYS A 24 -14.53 20.29 13.37
N PRO A 25 -13.38 19.60 13.31
CA PRO A 25 -13.24 18.26 13.87
C PRO A 25 -13.63 18.22 15.36
N ARG A 26 -14.47 17.25 15.74
CA ARG A 26 -14.95 17.03 17.11
C ARG A 26 -13.84 17.08 18.16
N LEU A 27 -12.71 16.41 17.88
CA LEU A 27 -11.59 16.29 18.79
C LEU A 27 -10.87 17.63 18.99
N GLU A 28 -10.77 18.42 17.92
CA GLU A 28 -10.14 19.74 17.94
C GLU A 28 -11.01 20.75 18.70
N ALA A 29 -12.33 20.73 18.49
CA ALA A 29 -13.26 21.56 19.24
C ALA A 29 -13.27 21.24 20.75
N LEU A 30 -13.18 19.95 21.12
CA LEU A 30 -13.04 19.51 22.52
C LEU A 30 -11.72 19.94 23.15
N ASN A 31 -10.62 19.91 22.38
CA ASN A 31 -9.31 20.35 22.85
C ASN A 31 -9.29 21.87 23.14
N ASP A 32 -9.88 22.66 22.25
CA ASP A 32 -10.00 24.11 22.45
C ASP A 32 -10.86 24.44 23.66
N MET A 33 -11.95 23.69 23.90
CA MET A 33 -12.75 23.83 25.11
C MET A 33 -11.95 23.55 26.37
N ALA A 34 -11.14 22.48 26.38
CA ALA A 34 -10.31 22.13 27.52
C ALA A 34 -9.24 23.20 27.81
N GLN A 35 -8.63 23.77 26.77
CA GLN A 35 -7.69 24.88 26.91
C GLN A 35 -8.36 26.15 27.46
N ARG A 36 -9.56 26.50 26.99
CA ARG A 36 -10.33 27.65 27.50
C ARG A 36 -10.82 27.46 28.93
N CYS A 37 -11.19 26.24 29.30
CA CYS A 37 -11.63 25.93 30.65
C CYS A 37 -10.48 25.97 31.67
N GLY A 38 -9.25 25.71 31.25
CA GLY A 38 -8.06 25.76 32.13
C GLY A 38 -8.06 24.73 33.25
N VAL A 39 -8.94 23.71 33.18
CA VAL A 39 -9.05 22.64 34.18
C VAL A 39 -8.20 21.46 33.74
N GLU A 40 -7.18 21.12 34.53
CA GLU A 40 -6.19 20.09 34.20
C GLU A 40 -6.81 18.69 34.05
N GLU A 41 -7.83 18.37 34.85
CA GLU A 41 -8.60 17.12 34.76
C GLU A 41 -9.37 17.00 33.45
N LEU A 42 -9.98 18.10 32.98
CA LEU A 42 -10.70 18.13 31.71
C LEU A 42 -9.73 17.98 30.52
N ASN A 43 -8.57 18.62 30.59
CA ASN A 43 -7.54 18.49 29.56
C ASN A 43 -7.03 17.04 29.47
N SER A 44 -6.70 16.45 30.62
CA SER A 44 -6.28 15.05 30.70
C SER A 44 -7.33 14.09 30.14
N PHE A 45 -8.61 14.32 30.43
CA PHE A 45 -9.73 13.56 29.88
C PHE A 45 -9.83 13.69 28.35
N VAL A 46 -9.78 14.92 27.82
CA VAL A 46 -9.87 15.16 26.37
C VAL A 46 -8.68 14.53 25.63
N GLN A 47 -7.47 14.63 26.18
CA GLN A 47 -6.28 13.99 25.60
C GLN A 47 -6.40 12.46 25.57
N ALA A 48 -6.98 11.84 26.60
CA ALA A 48 -7.25 10.41 26.62
C ALA A 48 -8.26 10.01 25.53
N VAL A 49 -9.32 10.81 25.32
CA VAL A 49 -10.30 10.59 24.25
C VAL A 49 -9.66 10.71 22.87
N ILE A 50 -8.82 11.72 22.64
CA ILE A 50 -8.09 11.92 21.37
C ILE A 50 -7.20 10.70 21.07
N GLN A 51 -6.44 10.22 22.06
CA GLN A 51 -5.60 9.03 21.88
C GLN A 51 -6.45 7.78 21.57
N SER A 52 -7.60 7.60 22.22
CA SER A 52 -8.48 6.46 21.95
C SER A 52 -9.07 6.46 20.52
N GLU A 53 -9.48 7.62 20.00
CA GLU A 53 -9.97 7.76 18.62
C GLU A 53 -8.86 7.64 17.58
N GLN A 54 -7.65 8.13 17.87
CA GLN A 54 -6.50 7.95 16.99
C GLN A 54 -6.06 6.49 16.91
N LEU A 55 -6.10 5.75 18.01
CA LEU A 55 -5.82 4.31 18.01
C LEU A 55 -6.91 3.54 17.25
N GLY A 56 -8.19 3.90 17.42
CA GLY A 56 -9.29 3.29 16.68
C GLY A 56 -9.28 3.56 15.17
N SER A 57 -9.10 4.82 14.76
CA SER A 57 -8.98 5.21 13.34
C SER A 57 -7.66 4.75 12.71
N GLY A 58 -6.57 4.74 13.49
CA GLY A 58 -5.27 4.24 13.08
C GLY A 58 -5.31 2.75 12.73
N LEU A 59 -5.97 1.93 13.55
CA LEU A 59 -6.10 0.50 13.28
C LEU A 59 -6.87 0.22 11.98
N VAL A 60 -7.96 0.95 11.72
CA VAL A 60 -8.73 0.84 10.46
C VAL A 60 -7.87 1.22 9.25
N LYS A 61 -7.09 2.29 9.34
CA LYS A 61 -6.20 2.74 8.27
C LYS A 61 -5.09 1.72 7.98
N VAL A 62 -4.48 1.16 9.03
CA VAL A 62 -3.43 0.14 8.91
C VAL A 62 -3.98 -1.16 8.29
N LEU A 63 -5.15 -1.61 8.72
CA LEU A 63 -5.82 -2.78 8.14
C LEU A 63 -6.21 -2.55 6.68
N GLY A 64 -6.62 -1.33 6.32
CA GLY A 64 -6.90 -0.94 4.93
C GLY A 64 -5.65 -1.05 4.04
N ILE A 65 -4.53 -0.49 4.48
CA ILE A 65 -3.24 -0.57 3.76
C ILE A 65 -2.80 -2.04 3.60
N GLN A 66 -2.87 -2.84 4.68
CA GLN A 66 -2.52 -4.26 4.60
C GLN A 66 -3.44 -5.06 3.66
N ALA A 67 -4.74 -4.76 3.64
CA ALA A 67 -5.68 -5.44 2.75
C ALA A 67 -5.36 -5.17 1.26
N ASP A 68 -4.98 -3.94 0.93
CA ASP A 68 -4.56 -3.57 -0.43
C ASP A 68 -3.24 -4.22 -0.83
N GLU A 69 -2.26 -4.29 0.08
CA GLU A 69 -1.00 -5.00 -0.15
C GLU A 69 -1.22 -6.50 -0.42
N ILE A 70 -2.11 -7.16 0.36
CA ILE A 70 -2.45 -8.57 0.15
C ILE A 70 -3.11 -8.77 -1.23
N ARG A 71 -4.00 -7.87 -1.65
CA ARG A 71 -4.61 -7.92 -3.00
C ARG A 71 -3.57 -7.79 -4.10
N GLN A 72 -2.66 -6.84 -3.98
CA GLN A 72 -1.57 -6.62 -4.95
C GLN A 72 -0.65 -7.84 -5.04
N LYS A 73 -0.29 -8.43 -3.89
CA LYS A 73 0.57 -9.63 -3.85
C LYS A 73 -0.07 -10.83 -4.56
N ARG A 74 -1.39 -11.02 -4.44
CA ARG A 74 -2.10 -12.10 -5.18
C ARG A 74 -2.02 -11.93 -6.69
N LEU A 75 -2.12 -10.68 -7.18
CA LEU A 75 -1.98 -10.37 -8.60
C LEU A 75 -0.55 -10.63 -9.10
N MET A 76 0.46 -10.19 -8.34
CA MET A 76 1.89 -10.43 -8.65
C MET A 76 2.19 -11.93 -8.75
N THR A 77 1.76 -12.73 -7.77
CA THR A 77 1.98 -14.20 -7.81
C THR A 77 1.29 -14.87 -8.99
N ALA A 78 0.15 -14.35 -9.45
CA ALA A 78 -0.51 -14.83 -10.66
C ALA A 78 0.31 -14.48 -11.92
N GLN A 79 0.84 -13.26 -11.99
CA GLN A 79 1.71 -12.82 -13.09
C GLN A 79 3.03 -13.58 -13.14
N GLU A 80 3.67 -13.83 -11.99
CA GLU A 80 4.90 -14.64 -11.89
C GLU A 80 4.72 -16.04 -12.46
N ARG A 81 3.57 -16.69 -12.19
CA ARG A 81 3.25 -18.01 -12.74
C ARG A 81 3.10 -17.97 -14.26
N GLY A 82 2.49 -16.91 -14.81
CA GLY A 82 2.38 -16.70 -16.25
C GLY A 82 3.73 -16.46 -16.93
N ALA A 83 4.55 -15.57 -16.36
CA ALA A 83 5.88 -15.25 -16.89
C ALA A 83 6.81 -16.48 -16.89
N ARG A 84 6.73 -17.33 -15.86
CA ARG A 84 7.53 -18.56 -15.76
C ARG A 84 7.14 -19.60 -16.82
N ALA A 85 5.87 -19.62 -17.26
CA ALA A 85 5.43 -20.48 -18.37
C ALA A 85 6.06 -20.03 -19.70
N SER A 86 6.12 -18.72 -19.95
CA SER A 86 6.72 -18.16 -21.16
C SER A 86 8.21 -18.51 -21.31
N LEU A 87 8.96 -18.48 -20.20
CA LEU A 87 10.38 -18.86 -20.22
C LEU A 87 10.59 -20.36 -20.49
N LYS A 88 9.72 -21.23 -19.95
CA LYS A 88 9.77 -22.68 -20.22
C LYS A 88 9.45 -23.02 -21.68
N MET A 89 8.65 -22.22 -22.37
CA MET A 89 8.34 -22.40 -23.78
C MET A 89 9.50 -21.99 -24.72
N LEU A 90 10.42 -21.13 -24.26
CA LEU A 90 11.60 -20.73 -25.06
C LEU A 90 12.66 -21.84 -25.18
N ILE A 91 12.80 -22.68 -24.14
CA ILE A 91 13.77 -23.79 -24.11
C ILE A 91 13.62 -24.74 -25.33
N PRO A 92 12.43 -25.32 -25.61
CA PRO A 92 12.26 -26.17 -26.79
C PRO A 92 12.41 -25.41 -28.12
N MET A 93 12.04 -24.13 -28.14
CA MET A 93 12.17 -23.28 -29.34
C MET A 93 13.64 -23.08 -29.73
N VAL A 94 14.50 -22.74 -28.75
CA VAL A 94 15.95 -22.61 -28.98
C VAL A 94 16.54 -23.96 -29.36
N GLY A 95 16.09 -25.05 -28.74
CA GLY A 95 16.50 -26.42 -29.08
C GLY A 95 16.18 -26.84 -30.52
N CYS A 96 15.14 -26.28 -31.16
CA CYS A 96 14.81 -26.54 -32.56
C CYS A 96 15.52 -25.59 -33.54
N ILE A 97 15.66 -24.31 -33.18
CA ILE A 97 16.28 -23.29 -34.04
C ILE A 97 17.80 -23.48 -34.11
N PHE A 98 18.44 -23.76 -32.98
CA PHE A 98 19.90 -23.95 -32.91
C PHE A 98 20.43 -25.02 -33.87
N PRO A 99 19.91 -26.27 -33.91
CA PRO A 99 20.38 -27.27 -34.87
C PRO A 99 20.05 -26.88 -36.31
N THR A 100 18.93 -26.21 -36.55
CA THR A 100 18.56 -25.73 -37.90
C THR A 100 19.57 -24.71 -38.42
N LEU A 101 19.99 -23.75 -37.58
CA LEU A 101 21.01 -22.76 -37.93
C LEU A 101 22.39 -23.42 -38.16
N TRP A 102 22.77 -24.40 -37.34
CA TRP A 102 24.00 -25.17 -37.54
C TRP A 102 24.01 -25.90 -38.89
N VAL A 103 22.91 -26.57 -39.25
CA VAL A 103 22.80 -27.29 -40.54
C VAL A 103 22.88 -26.32 -41.72
N ILE A 104 22.22 -25.16 -41.65
CA ILE A 104 22.22 -24.17 -42.75
C ILE A 104 23.58 -23.49 -42.89
N LEU A 105 24.25 -23.15 -41.79
CA LEU A 105 25.50 -22.39 -41.83
C LEU A 105 26.71 -23.29 -42.10
N LEU A 106 26.83 -24.42 -41.38
CA LEU A 106 27.97 -25.32 -41.48
C LEU A 106 27.79 -26.41 -42.53
N GLY A 107 26.55 -26.79 -42.86
CA GLY A 107 26.27 -27.77 -43.91
C GLY A 107 26.96 -27.44 -45.24
N PRO A 108 26.74 -26.26 -45.84
CA PRO A 108 27.40 -25.91 -47.10
C PRO A 108 28.90 -25.66 -46.90
N ALA A 109 29.33 -25.11 -45.77
CA ALA A 109 30.76 -24.88 -45.49
C ALA A 109 31.55 -26.20 -45.41
N LEU A 110 31.01 -27.24 -44.77
CA LEU A 110 31.61 -28.57 -44.74
C LEU A 110 31.60 -29.23 -46.12
N ILE A 111 30.50 -29.13 -46.87
CA ILE A 111 30.41 -29.69 -48.23
C ILE A 111 31.42 -29.00 -49.14
N LEU A 112 31.57 -27.67 -49.03
CA LEU A 112 32.58 -26.90 -49.74
C LEU A 112 33.99 -27.30 -49.33
N LEU A 113 34.29 -27.42 -48.03
CA LEU A 113 35.61 -27.83 -47.55
C LEU A 113 35.97 -29.26 -47.97
N LEU A 114 35.01 -30.18 -47.96
CA LEU A 114 35.22 -31.56 -48.43
C LEU A 114 35.42 -31.60 -49.96
N HIS A 115 34.71 -30.76 -50.70
CA HIS A 115 34.86 -30.64 -52.14
C HIS A 115 36.16 -29.93 -52.54
N SER A 116 36.56 -28.88 -51.81
CA SER A 116 37.76 -28.08 -52.07
C SER A 116 39.02 -28.64 -51.43
N GLY A 117 38.90 -29.54 -50.44
CA GLY A 117 39.98 -30.10 -49.64
C GLY A 117 40.41 -31.53 -50.01
N VAL A 118 39.85 -32.12 -51.08
CA VAL A 118 40.37 -33.34 -51.73
C VAL A 118 41.00 -33.00 -53.09
N VAL A 119 41.63 -31.83 -53.19
CA VAL A 119 42.65 -31.54 -54.20
C VAL A 119 43.73 -30.68 -53.52
N HIS A 120 44.53 -31.31 -52.66
CA HIS A 120 45.98 -31.18 -52.58
C HIS A 120 46.54 -32.10 -51.49
#